data_AF-A0A258Q352-F1
#
_entry.id   AF-A0A258Q352-F1
#
_cell.length_a   1.000
_cell.length_b   1.000
_cell.length_c   1.000
_cell.angle_alpha   90.00
_cell.angle_beta   90.00
_cell.angle_gamma   90.00
#
_symmetry.space_group_name_H-M   'P 1'
#
loop_
_entity.id
_entity.type
_entity.pdbx_description
1 polymer ?
#
loop_
_entity_poly.entity_id
_entity_poly.type
_entity_poly.pdbx_seq_one_letter_code
_entity_poly.pdbx_strand_id
1 'polypeptide(L)'
;MDKDTLERLRARASQHFLDSIAVKQEAEKILPTEVARGIVAMTDCLRAGGKVMACGNGGSAADAQHFAAELIGRFERERQELAAIALTTDSSILTAVGNDYSYDEVFNKQVRGLGKKGDILLGISTSGNSKNVVKAIESAKKMG
;
A
#
# COMPACT_ATOMS: atom_id res chain seq x y z
N MET A 1 27.13 -27.91 -1.00
CA MET A 1 26.17 -27.74 0.12
C MET A 1 25.97 -29.11 0.70
N ASP A 2 26.30 -29.32 1.98
CA ASP A 2 26.13 -30.64 2.60
C ASP A 2 24.64 -31.01 2.71
N LYS A 3 24.37 -32.32 2.82
CA LYS A 3 23.01 -32.87 2.87
C LYS A 3 22.20 -32.32 4.05
N ASP A 4 22.88 -32.01 5.16
CA ASP A 4 22.27 -31.46 6.38
C ASP A 4 21.75 -30.03 6.15
N THR A 5 22.54 -29.19 5.48
CA THR A 5 22.15 -27.82 5.10
C THR A 5 20.96 -27.83 4.16
N LEU A 6 20.94 -28.74 3.17
CA LEU A 6 19.82 -28.85 2.24
C LEU A 6 18.53 -29.26 2.99
N GLU A 7 18.61 -30.23 3.90
CA GLU A 7 17.46 -30.70 4.66
C GLU A 7 16.91 -29.62 5.61
N ARG A 8 17.79 -28.88 6.29
CA ARG A 8 17.40 -27.73 7.12
C ARG A 8 16.72 -26.63 6.32
N LEU A 9 17.24 -26.30 5.13
CA LEU A 9 16.63 -25.29 4.25
C LEU A 9 15.28 -25.77 3.71
N ARG A 10 15.14 -27.06 3.37
CA ARG A 10 13.88 -27.68 2.96
C ARG A 10 12.83 -27.57 4.06
N ALA A 11 13.18 -27.96 5.29
CA ALA A 11 12.28 -27.85 6.44
C ALA A 11 11.84 -26.41 6.70
N ARG A 12 12.78 -25.46 6.64
CA ARG A 12 12.48 -24.03 6.79
C ARG A 12 11.53 -23.51 5.70
N ALA A 13 11.77 -23.85 4.44
CA ALA A 13 10.89 -23.46 3.34
C ALA A 13 9.47 -24.03 3.52
N SER A 14 9.37 -25.31 3.90
CA SER A 14 8.10 -25.95 4.22
C SER A 14 7.36 -25.20 5.34
N GLN A 15 8.07 -24.80 6.40
CA GLN A 15 7.47 -24.06 7.50
C GLN A 15 6.92 -22.70 7.04
N HIS A 16 7.66 -21.96 6.20
CA HIS A 16 7.17 -20.69 5.64
C HIS A 16 5.86 -20.84 4.84
N PHE A 17 5.69 -21.95 4.09
CA PHE A 17 4.43 -22.24 3.40
C PHE A 17 3.29 -22.51 4.39
N LEU A 18 3.54 -23.34 5.41
CA LEU A 18 2.55 -23.66 6.44
C LEU A 18 2.11 -22.42 7.21
N ASP A 19 3.06 -21.56 7.60
CA ASP A 19 2.77 -20.29 8.28
C ASP A 19 1.94 -19.35 7.38
N SER A 20 2.24 -19.28 6.08
CA SER A 20 1.46 -18.47 5.13
C SER A 20 0.03 -18.98 4.97
N ILE A 21 -0.16 -20.30 4.90
CA ILE A 21 -1.49 -20.91 4.83
C ILE A 21 -2.28 -20.58 6.09
N ALA A 22 -1.69 -20.81 7.27
CA ALA A 22 -2.35 -20.56 8.55
C ALA A 22 -2.80 -19.08 8.68
N VAL A 23 -1.92 -18.13 8.35
CA VAL A 23 -2.27 -16.70 8.40
C VAL A 23 -3.40 -16.36 7.43
N LYS A 24 -3.41 -16.92 6.22
CA LYS A 24 -4.50 -16.68 5.25
C LYS A 24 -5.83 -17.28 5.72
N GLN A 25 -5.81 -18.45 6.35
CA GLN A 25 -7.00 -19.08 6.92
C GLN A 25 -7.59 -18.26 8.07
N GLU A 26 -6.76 -17.66 8.94
CA GLU A 26 -7.27 -16.78 9.99
C GLU A 26 -7.74 -15.42 9.44
N ALA A 27 -7.00 -14.86 8.49
CA ALA A 27 -7.37 -13.59 7.85
C ALA A 27 -8.71 -13.69 7.11
N GLU A 28 -8.99 -14.82 6.45
CA GLU A 28 -10.25 -15.07 5.75
C GLU A 28 -11.47 -14.98 6.69
N LYS A 29 -11.31 -15.30 7.98
CA LYS A 29 -12.42 -15.22 8.94
C LYS A 29 -12.75 -13.79 9.37
N ILE A 30 -11.79 -12.86 9.30
CA ILE A 30 -11.91 -11.54 9.96
C ILE A 30 -11.79 -10.34 9.02
N LEU A 31 -11.11 -10.48 7.88
CA LEU A 31 -10.85 -9.36 6.96
C LEU A 31 -11.89 -9.14 5.85
N PRO A 32 -12.74 -10.11 5.40
CA PRO A 32 -13.60 -9.90 4.24
C PRO A 32 -14.51 -8.67 4.34
N THR A 33 -15.07 -8.38 5.51
CA THR A 33 -15.93 -7.22 5.72
C THR A 33 -15.17 -5.90 5.55
N GLU A 34 -13.96 -5.80 6.09
CA GLU A 34 -13.16 -4.58 6.00
C GLU A 34 -12.57 -4.40 4.59
N VAL A 35 -12.23 -5.50 3.91
CA VAL A 35 -11.87 -5.48 2.48
C VAL A 35 -13.03 -4.97 1.65
N ALA A 36 -14.25 -5.47 1.85
CA ALA A 36 -15.43 -5.01 1.14
C ALA A 36 -15.72 -3.51 1.39
N ARG A 37 -15.56 -3.04 2.62
CA ARG A 37 -15.69 -1.61 2.97
C ARG A 37 -14.67 -0.75 2.23
N GLY A 38 -13.41 -1.19 2.20
CA GLY A 38 -12.35 -0.51 1.45
C GLY A 38 -12.67 -0.43 -0.05
N ILE A 39 -13.15 -1.53 -0.64
CA ILE A 39 -13.55 -1.58 -2.06
C ILE A 39 -14.70 -0.59 -2.35
N VAL A 40 -15.72 -0.55 -1.49
CA VAL A 40 -16.85 0.39 -1.65
C VAL A 40 -16.35 1.83 -1.60
N ALA A 41 -15.56 2.20 -0.58
CA ALA A 41 -15.03 3.55 -0.44
C ALA A 41 -14.18 3.99 -1.65
N MET A 42 -13.30 3.11 -2.14
CA MET A 42 -12.48 3.40 -3.33
C MET A 42 -13.34 3.51 -4.59
N THR A 43 -14.34 2.64 -4.75
CA THR A 43 -15.24 2.68 -5.91
C THR A 43 -16.05 3.97 -5.95
N ASP A 44 -16.58 4.41 -4.80
CA ASP A 44 -17.36 5.64 -4.70
C ASP A 44 -16.48 6.87 -4.98
N CYS A 45 -15.26 6.90 -4.45
CA CYS A 45 -14.26 7.92 -4.76
C CYS A 45 -14.00 8.02 -6.28
N LEU A 46 -13.71 6.89 -6.93
CA LEU A 46 -13.41 6.86 -8.36
C LEU A 46 -14.61 7.27 -9.21
N ARG A 47 -15.83 6.82 -8.85
CA ARG A 47 -17.07 7.23 -9.54
C ARG A 47 -17.36 8.72 -9.41
N ALA A 48 -16.98 9.33 -8.30
CA ALA A 48 -17.09 10.77 -8.09
C ALA A 48 -15.99 11.58 -8.80
N GLY A 49 -15.09 10.94 -9.56
CA GLY A 49 -13.97 11.58 -10.25
C GLY A 49 -12.76 11.86 -9.35
N GLY A 50 -12.72 11.29 -8.14
CA GLY A 50 -11.55 11.30 -7.26
C GLY A 50 -10.51 10.27 -7.68
N LYS A 51 -9.41 10.21 -6.92
CA LYS A 51 -8.30 9.26 -7.14
C LYS A 51 -7.87 8.56 -5.86
N VAL A 52 -7.21 7.41 -6.02
CA VAL A 52 -6.57 6.69 -4.92
C VAL A 52 -5.07 6.96 -4.89
N MET A 53 -4.57 7.52 -3.80
CA MET A 53 -3.14 7.68 -3.53
C MET A 53 -2.66 6.55 -2.62
N ALA A 54 -1.59 5.84 -2.95
CA ALA A 54 -1.06 4.73 -2.16
C ALA A 54 0.36 5.00 -1.64
N CYS A 55 0.65 4.64 -0.40
CA CYS A 55 1.99 4.78 0.19
C CYS A 55 2.32 3.66 1.19
N GLY A 56 3.60 3.34 1.31
CA GLY A 56 4.14 2.35 2.24
C GLY A 56 5.66 2.33 2.21
N ASN A 57 6.29 1.54 3.07
CA ASN A 57 7.76 1.42 3.16
C ASN A 57 8.25 0.00 2.80
N GLY A 58 9.42 -0.10 2.17
CA GLY A 58 10.02 -1.40 1.84
C GLY A 58 9.12 -2.25 0.94
N GLY A 59 8.81 -3.48 1.36
CA GLY A 59 7.86 -4.35 0.63
C GLY A 59 6.50 -3.68 0.41
N SER A 60 6.00 -2.94 1.40
CA SER A 60 4.74 -2.20 1.29
C SER A 60 4.81 -1.01 0.32
N ALA A 61 6.01 -0.52 -0.02
CA ALA A 61 6.17 0.44 -1.10
C ALA A 61 6.01 -0.21 -2.48
N ALA A 62 6.46 -1.47 -2.61
CA ALA A 62 6.23 -2.29 -3.80
C ALA A 62 4.73 -2.60 -3.96
N ASP A 63 4.03 -2.95 -2.88
CA ASP A 63 2.57 -3.16 -2.89
C ASP A 63 1.82 -1.88 -3.31
N ALA A 64 2.25 -0.71 -2.83
CA ALA A 64 1.64 0.57 -3.18
C ALA A 64 1.72 0.87 -4.69
N GLN A 65 2.90 0.65 -5.30
CA GLN A 65 3.04 0.82 -6.76
C GLN A 65 2.38 -0.29 -7.57
N HIS A 66 2.34 -1.52 -7.06
CA HIS A 66 1.61 -2.62 -7.70
C HIS A 66 0.12 -2.28 -7.74
N PHE A 67 -0.48 -1.89 -6.61
CA PHE A 67 -1.88 -1.47 -6.54
C PHE A 67 -2.22 -0.34 -7.52
N ALA A 68 -1.40 0.72 -7.57
CA ALA A 68 -1.61 1.83 -8.50
C ALA A 68 -1.50 1.37 -9.97
N ALA A 69 -0.55 0.49 -10.29
CA ALA A 69 -0.39 -0.05 -11.63
C ALA A 69 -1.60 -0.88 -12.07
N GLU A 70 -2.20 -1.67 -11.18
CA GLU A 70 -3.39 -2.48 -11.51
C GLU A 70 -4.64 -1.60 -11.74
N LEU A 71 -4.76 -0.47 -11.04
CA LEU A 71 -5.84 0.50 -11.26
C LEU A 71 -5.68 1.27 -12.58
N ILE A 72 -4.50 1.78 -12.88
CA ILE A 72 -4.26 2.48 -14.14
C ILE A 72 -4.33 1.51 -15.32
N GLY A 73 -3.71 0.33 -15.18
CA GLY A 73 -3.74 -0.72 -16.16
C GLY A 73 -5.06 -1.50 -16.12
N ARG A 74 -4.93 -2.82 -16.32
CA ARG A 74 -6.06 -3.71 -16.60
C ARG A 74 -6.53 -4.51 -15.38
N PHE A 75 -5.62 -4.96 -14.51
CA PHE A 75 -5.90 -6.06 -13.59
C PHE A 75 -6.43 -7.29 -14.32
N GLU A 76 -7.62 -7.78 -13.98
CA GLU A 76 -8.17 -9.01 -14.58
C GLU A 76 -8.89 -8.77 -15.93
N ARG A 77 -9.63 -7.67 -16.07
CA ARG A 77 -10.51 -7.41 -17.23
C ARG A 77 -10.16 -6.12 -17.93
N GLU A 78 -10.39 -6.09 -19.24
CA GLU A 78 -10.30 -4.84 -20.01
C GLU A 78 -11.38 -3.84 -19.54
N ARG A 79 -10.95 -2.62 -19.23
CA ARG A 79 -11.81 -1.51 -18.79
C ARG A 79 -11.07 -0.18 -18.99
N GLN A 80 -11.80 0.93 -18.85
CA GLN A 80 -11.18 2.25 -18.74
C GLN A 80 -10.27 2.34 -17.52
N GLU A 81 -9.24 3.18 -17.61
CA GLU A 81 -8.24 3.41 -16.59
C GLU A 81 -8.87 4.04 -15.33
N LEU A 82 -8.40 3.62 -14.15
CA LEU A 82 -8.86 4.17 -12.86
C LEU A 82 -7.75 5.04 -12.26
N ALA A 83 -8.10 6.26 -11.84
CA ALA A 83 -7.14 7.23 -11.35
C ALA A 83 -6.49 6.78 -10.04
N ALA A 84 -5.20 6.45 -10.10
CA ALA A 84 -4.40 6.06 -8.95
C ALA A 84 -2.98 6.63 -9.04
N ILE A 85 -2.31 6.80 -7.91
CA ILE A 85 -0.90 7.21 -7.86
C ILE A 85 -0.20 6.58 -6.64
N ALA A 86 0.99 6.03 -6.87
CA ALA A 86 1.86 5.59 -5.79
C ALA A 86 2.79 6.74 -5.38
N LEU A 87 2.78 7.09 -4.09
CA LEU A 87 3.61 8.17 -3.53
C LEU A 87 5.07 7.71 -3.26
N THR A 88 5.43 6.53 -3.76
CA THR A 88 6.67 5.81 -3.47
C THR A 88 7.62 5.76 -4.67
N THR A 89 7.21 6.25 -5.85
CA THR A 89 7.94 6.04 -7.11
C THR A 89 8.77 7.23 -7.55
N ASP A 90 8.36 8.47 -7.24
CA ASP A 90 9.14 9.66 -7.59
C ASP A 90 10.32 9.81 -6.63
N SER A 91 11.47 9.25 -7.03
CA SER A 91 12.70 9.29 -6.26
C SER A 91 13.19 10.71 -5.99
N SER A 92 12.90 11.67 -6.87
CA SER A 92 13.30 13.06 -6.70
C SER A 92 12.49 13.70 -5.58
N ILE A 93 11.18 13.47 -5.52
CA ILE A 93 10.35 13.94 -4.40
C ILE A 93 10.78 13.28 -3.09
N LEU A 94 10.95 11.96 -3.08
CA LEU A 94 11.32 11.23 -1.86
C LEU A 94 12.66 11.70 -1.28
N THR A 95 13.67 11.85 -2.14
CA THR A 95 15.00 12.27 -1.70
C THR A 95 15.06 13.75 -1.34
N ALA A 96 14.41 14.63 -2.10
CA ALA A 96 14.34 16.06 -1.76
C ALA A 96 13.62 16.28 -0.42
N VAL A 97 12.42 15.72 -0.23
CA VAL A 97 11.68 15.89 1.03
C VAL A 97 12.38 15.20 2.21
N GLY A 98 12.94 14.01 1.98
CA GLY A 98 13.69 13.28 2.98
C GLY A 98 14.94 14.02 3.46
N ASN A 99 15.67 14.66 2.54
CA ASN A 99 16.87 15.44 2.81
C ASN A 99 16.56 16.80 3.43
N ASP A 100 15.63 17.55 2.83
CA ASP A 100 15.40 18.96 3.17
C ASP A 100 14.53 19.13 4.42
N TYR A 101 13.73 18.11 4.78
CA TYR A 101 12.83 18.17 5.93
C TYR A 101 13.02 16.98 6.87
N SER A 102 12.58 15.80 6.45
CA SER A 102 12.63 14.57 7.22
C SER A 102 12.04 13.44 6.39
N TYR A 103 12.59 12.22 6.53
CA TYR A 103 11.97 11.05 5.94
C TYR A 103 10.54 10.79 6.46
N ASP A 104 10.20 11.30 7.64
CA ASP A 104 8.84 11.23 8.18
C ASP A 104 7.82 12.06 7.38
N GLU A 105 8.25 12.98 6.52
CA GLU A 105 7.36 13.88 5.75
C GLU A 105 7.20 13.51 4.28
N VAL A 106 7.88 12.46 3.81
CA VAL A 106 7.96 12.13 2.38
C VAL A 106 6.59 11.87 1.73
N PHE A 107 5.65 11.27 2.46
CA PHE A 107 4.31 11.02 1.94
C PHE A 107 3.33 12.15 2.26
N ASN A 108 3.42 12.76 3.44
CA ASN A 108 2.43 13.76 3.86
C ASN A 108 2.52 15.08 3.06
N LYS A 109 3.71 15.43 2.55
CA LYS A 109 3.87 16.56 1.62
C LYS A 109 3.20 16.27 0.29
N GLN A 110 3.37 15.06 -0.24
CA GLN A 110 2.72 14.64 -1.48
C GLN A 110 1.20 14.60 -1.33
N VAL A 111 0.68 14.05 -0.22
CA VAL A 111 -0.76 14.07 0.08
C VAL A 111 -1.31 15.49 0.06
N ARG A 112 -0.65 16.45 0.71
CA ARG A 112 -1.09 17.86 0.72
C ARG A 112 -0.97 18.54 -0.65
N GLY A 113 0.02 18.18 -1.45
CA GLY A 113 0.27 18.80 -2.76
C GLY A 113 -0.60 18.24 -3.89
N LEU A 114 -0.94 16.95 -3.82
CA LEU A 114 -1.64 16.24 -4.90
C LEU A 114 -3.09 15.91 -4.55
N GLY A 115 -3.40 15.71 -3.26
CA GLY A 115 -4.71 15.32 -2.78
C GLY A 115 -5.76 16.42 -2.97
N LYS A 116 -7.00 15.99 -3.14
CA LYS A 116 -8.20 16.82 -3.15
C LYS A 116 -9.23 16.22 -2.19
N LYS A 117 -10.17 17.04 -1.73
CA LYS A 117 -11.30 16.58 -0.92
C LYS A 117 -12.03 15.43 -1.64
N GLY A 118 -12.28 14.34 -0.94
CA GLY A 118 -12.95 13.15 -1.49
C GLY A 118 -12.02 12.13 -2.19
N ASP A 119 -10.72 12.42 -2.30
CA ASP A 119 -9.73 11.41 -2.69
C ASP A 119 -9.51 10.40 -1.55
N ILE A 120 -9.00 9.21 -1.89
CA ILE A 120 -8.66 8.16 -0.92
C ILE A 120 -7.15 8.05 -0.76
N LEU A 121 -6.70 7.90 0.48
CA LEU A 121 -5.33 7.45 0.80
C LEU A 121 -5.35 5.98 1.25
N LEU A 122 -4.59 5.13 0.55
CA LEU A 122 -4.25 3.77 0.97
C LEU A 122 -2.86 3.78 1.65
N GLY A 123 -2.84 3.75 2.98
CA GLY A 123 -1.62 3.65 3.77
C GLY A 123 -1.29 2.20 4.15
N ILE A 124 -0.14 1.69 3.74
CA ILE A 124 0.28 0.30 3.97
C ILE A 124 1.46 0.26 4.95
N SER A 125 1.28 -0.37 6.10
CA SER A 125 2.32 -0.56 7.12
C SER A 125 2.11 -1.88 7.85
N THR A 126 3.10 -2.77 7.79
CA THR A 126 3.05 -4.07 8.47
C THR A 126 3.08 -3.95 9.99
N SER A 127 3.71 -2.90 10.53
CA SER A 127 3.79 -2.65 11.97
C SER A 127 2.70 -1.70 12.49
N GLY A 128 2.01 -0.99 11.60
CA GLY A 128 1.11 0.10 11.96
C GLY A 128 1.81 1.35 12.53
N ASN A 129 3.14 1.33 12.69
CA ASN A 129 3.91 2.35 13.41
C ASN A 129 4.82 3.20 12.50
N SER A 130 4.72 3.04 11.18
CA SER A 130 5.51 3.83 10.23
C SER A 130 5.10 5.31 10.27
N LYS A 131 5.94 6.16 10.88
CA LYS A 131 5.64 7.59 11.10
C LYS A 131 5.28 8.35 9.83
N ASN A 132 5.95 8.08 8.71
CA ASN A 132 5.64 8.70 7.42
C ASN A 132 4.26 8.32 6.87
N VAL A 133 3.81 7.07 7.07
CA VAL A 133 2.46 6.61 6.73
C VAL A 133 1.43 7.23 7.66
N VAL A 134 1.70 7.27 8.98
CA VAL A 134 0.81 7.91 9.96
C VAL A 134 0.60 9.39 9.64
N LYS A 135 1.67 10.14 9.39
CA LYS A 135 1.58 11.56 9.00
C LYS A 135 0.83 11.78 7.68
N ALA A 136 0.92 10.84 6.75
CA ALA A 136 0.15 10.88 5.50
C ALA A 136 -1.36 10.73 5.79
N ILE A 137 -1.74 9.76 6.62
CA ILE A 137 -3.13 9.54 7.07
C ILE A 137 -3.68 10.78 7.79
N GLU A 138 -2.91 11.35 8.71
CA GLU A 138 -3.30 12.60 9.41
C GLU A 138 -3.54 13.75 8.44
N SER A 139 -2.72 13.86 7.38
CA SER A 139 -2.86 14.90 6.38
C SER A 139 -4.08 14.67 5.49
N ALA A 140 -4.30 13.44 5.03
CA ALA A 140 -5.50 13.07 4.26
C ALA A 140 -6.78 13.35 5.06
N LYS A 141 -6.82 12.95 6.34
CA LYS A 141 -7.96 13.22 7.22
C LYS A 141 -8.29 14.71 7.36
N LYS A 142 -7.28 15.58 7.37
CA LYS A 142 -7.46 17.04 7.45
C LYS A 142 -8.01 17.64 6.15
N MET A 143 -7.81 16.98 5.01
CA MET A 143 -8.25 17.46 3.71
C MET A 143 -9.72 17.13 3.41
N GLY A 144 -10.27 16.13 4.11
CA GLY A 144 -11.64 15.62 3.93
C GLY A 144 -11.79 14.85 2.63
#